data_AF-A0A969MAR7-F1
#
_entry.id   AF-A0A969MAR7-F1
#
_cell.length_a   1.000
_cell.length_b   1.000
_cell.length_c   1.000
_cell.angle_alpha   90.00
_cell.angle_beta   90.00
_cell.angle_gamma   90.00
#
_symmetry.space_group_name_H-M   'P 1'
#
loop_
_entity.id
_entity.type
_entity.pdbx_description
1 polymer ?
#
loop_
_entity_poly.entity_id
_entity_poly.type
_entity_poly.pdbx_seq_one_letter_code
_entity_poly.pdbx_strand_id
1 'polypeptide(L)'
;MKNRTKYSKRSNRSVTKRLILIIVTIFVSIILIAYPTCTELSKASIVYATEAVEQVVDISIKTTTSSVDEYHPRRIYILIKNKFDQDILVMEVLPIGPDFIDFIYSINERTILPGQTQIITIDIKAKNQVQPGKHLLLFNISFKSKYSAKIVNIVSTQEINVGVIGESEIIKLLGLPSLLVLPGFLMLVAVKIFWESSKTKDKKKSFPLKTISPEFWFIAITLSLPMIFLYPIITERFLKIRRNYLETYGLTDIILVWLSSIFIAAASYFIVLGSINLFSLYKIWRIKQDTPSPKDDPITILYKLDKQGLGVSLESANLKGIEQTVFLLEFLKDAKEEFWVAPPIILEWLKGSECKTLRENVLKQLNLQGNAKTLANLLKEGEGMNALRVDWPLGTKPMQVKSKDITKNFAKQIFVQEK
;
A
#
# COMPACT_ATOMS: atom_id res chain seq x y z
N MET A 1 -23.41 -30.87 20.85
CA MET A 1 -22.18 -30.04 20.97
C MET A 1 -21.24 -30.03 19.74
N LYS A 2 -21.44 -30.85 18.69
CA LYS A 2 -20.50 -30.97 17.54
C LYS A 2 -20.63 -29.92 16.40
N ASN A 3 -21.64 -29.04 16.40
CA ASN A 3 -21.87 -28.09 15.30
C ASN A 3 -21.27 -26.68 15.47
N ARG A 4 -20.69 -26.33 16.63
CA ARG A 4 -20.07 -25.00 16.84
C ARG A 4 -18.66 -24.85 16.26
N THR A 5 -17.96 -25.93 15.94
CA THR A 5 -16.57 -25.88 15.43
C THR A 5 -16.48 -25.57 13.93
N LYS A 6 -17.52 -25.89 13.14
CA LYS A 6 -17.53 -25.65 11.68
C LYS A 6 -17.68 -24.17 11.30
N TYR A 7 -18.41 -23.38 12.10
CA TYR A 7 -18.61 -21.94 11.85
C TYR A 7 -17.36 -21.09 12.15
N SER A 8 -16.57 -21.47 13.16
CA SER A 8 -15.30 -20.79 13.50
C SER A 8 -14.27 -20.86 12.36
N LYS A 9 -14.12 -22.04 11.74
CA LYS A 9 -13.13 -22.25 10.65
C LYS A 9 -13.42 -21.44 9.38
N ARG A 10 -14.69 -21.17 9.04
CA ARG A 10 -15.07 -20.44 7.82
C ARG A 10 -14.85 -18.93 7.96
N SER A 11 -15.04 -18.38 9.17
CA SER A 11 -14.80 -16.97 9.48
C SER A 11 -13.31 -16.61 9.39
N ASN A 12 -12.44 -17.46 9.94
CA ASN A 12 -11.00 -17.17 10.01
C ASN A 12 -10.34 -17.11 8.61
N ARG A 13 -10.80 -17.95 7.67
CA ARG A 13 -10.36 -17.92 6.26
C ARG A 13 -10.72 -16.63 5.52
N SER A 14 -11.79 -15.93 5.92
CA SER A 14 -12.16 -14.65 5.30
C SER A 14 -11.26 -13.50 5.77
N VAL A 15 -10.77 -13.58 7.01
CA VAL A 15 -9.93 -12.56 7.64
C VAL A 15 -8.52 -12.60 7.07
N THR A 16 -7.92 -13.79 6.99
CA THR A 16 -6.59 -13.97 6.39
C THR A 16 -6.55 -13.54 4.93
N LYS A 17 -7.58 -13.85 4.14
CA LYS A 17 -7.66 -13.38 2.74
C LYS A 17 -7.68 -11.86 2.61
N ARG A 18 -8.41 -11.16 3.48
CA ARG A 18 -8.44 -9.68 3.47
C ARG A 18 -7.08 -9.09 3.84
N LEU A 19 -6.41 -9.63 4.86
CA LEU A 19 -5.08 -9.19 5.24
C LEU A 19 -4.07 -9.40 4.12
N ILE A 20 -4.06 -10.59 3.51
CA ILE A 20 -3.18 -10.90 2.37
C ILE A 20 -3.43 -9.91 1.22
N LEU A 21 -4.70 -9.63 0.89
CA LEU A 21 -5.03 -8.67 -0.16
C LEU A 21 -4.50 -7.26 0.15
N ILE A 22 -4.60 -6.80 1.41
CA ILE A 22 -4.03 -5.52 1.83
C ILE A 22 -2.51 -5.51 1.69
N ILE A 23 -1.82 -6.54 2.18
CA ILE A 23 -0.35 -6.65 2.08
C ILE A 23 0.09 -6.65 0.61
N VAL A 24 -0.60 -7.42 -0.24
CA VAL A 24 -0.31 -7.47 -1.68
C VAL A 24 -0.58 -6.13 -2.35
N THR A 25 -1.66 -5.44 -1.98
CA THR A 25 -1.98 -4.12 -2.57
C THR A 25 -0.95 -3.07 -2.17
N ILE A 26 -0.49 -3.07 -0.91
CA ILE A 26 0.62 -2.24 -0.47
C ILE A 26 1.86 -2.56 -1.31
N PHE A 27 2.23 -3.83 -1.40
CA PHE A 27 3.43 -4.26 -2.13
C PHE A 27 3.39 -3.88 -3.63
N VAL A 28 2.27 -4.12 -4.31
CA VAL A 28 2.08 -3.77 -5.73
C VAL A 28 2.05 -2.26 -5.94
N SER A 29 1.38 -1.51 -5.07
CA SER A 29 1.36 -0.04 -5.14
C SER A 29 2.76 0.53 -4.99
N ILE A 30 3.59 -0.10 -4.15
CA ILE A 30 4.97 0.32 -3.99
C ILE A 30 5.80 -0.03 -5.24
N ILE A 31 5.70 -1.25 -5.76
CA ILE A 31 6.47 -1.67 -6.95
C ILE A 31 6.16 -0.78 -8.18
N LEU A 32 4.90 -0.41 -8.37
CA LEU A 32 4.49 0.44 -9.51
C LEU A 32 5.09 1.85 -9.45
N ILE A 33 5.46 2.34 -8.27
CA ILE A 33 6.08 3.66 -8.11
C ILE A 33 7.62 3.57 -8.23
N ALA A 34 8.21 2.39 -7.98
CA ALA A 34 9.63 2.20 -7.73
C ALA A 34 10.48 1.82 -8.97
N TYR A 35 10.14 2.26 -10.18
CA TYR A 35 11.03 2.10 -11.36
C TYR A 35 11.94 3.32 -11.55
N PRO A 36 13.20 3.31 -11.07
CA PRO A 36 14.23 4.20 -11.60
C PRO A 36 15.35 3.43 -12.32
N THR A 37 15.84 4.06 -13.39
CA THR A 37 17.04 3.73 -14.15
C THR A 37 18.31 3.88 -13.31
N CYS A 38 19.19 2.89 -13.40
CA CYS A 38 20.43 2.78 -12.64
C CYS A 38 21.58 3.47 -13.37
N THR A 39 22.35 4.30 -12.68
CA THR A 39 23.69 4.75 -13.11
C THR A 39 24.62 4.77 -11.91
N GLU A 40 25.71 4.03 -12.04
CA GLU A 40 26.81 3.93 -11.07
C GLU A 40 27.70 5.17 -11.07
N LEU A 41 28.40 5.39 -9.94
CA LEU A 41 29.71 6.04 -9.96
C LEU A 41 30.51 5.60 -8.73
N SER A 42 31.63 4.93 -8.98
CA SER A 42 32.64 4.60 -7.98
C SER A 42 33.58 5.79 -7.78
N LYS A 43 34.09 5.95 -6.56
CA LYS A 43 35.21 6.85 -6.25
C LYS A 43 36.31 6.06 -5.55
N ALA A 44 37.52 6.22 -6.05
CA ALA A 44 38.76 5.68 -5.50
C ALA A 44 39.34 6.62 -4.45
N SER A 45 39.99 6.05 -3.44
CA SER A 45 40.68 6.76 -2.36
C SER A 45 42.19 6.62 -2.54
N ILE A 46 42.93 7.72 -2.30
CA ILE A 46 44.40 7.76 -2.32
C ILE A 46 44.89 7.81 -0.87
N VAL A 47 45.90 6.99 -0.56
CA VAL A 47 46.57 6.89 0.74
C VAL A 47 47.92 7.59 0.64
N TYR A 48 48.23 8.46 1.61
CA TYR A 48 49.56 9.05 1.78
C TYR A 48 50.22 8.50 3.06
N ALA A 49 51.52 8.21 2.97
CA ALA A 49 52.36 7.77 4.08
C ALA A 49 53.14 8.97 4.66
N THR A 50 53.31 8.97 5.98
CA THR A 50 54.08 9.99 6.72
C THR A 50 55.08 9.29 7.64
N GLU A 51 56.36 9.64 7.53
CA GLU A 51 57.44 9.19 8.42
C GLU A 51 57.86 10.25 9.44
N ALA A 52 58.02 9.78 10.69
CA ALA A 52 58.87 10.22 11.81
C ALA A 52 59.07 11.73 12.10
N VAL A 53 58.09 12.33 12.77
CA VAL A 53 58.14 13.69 13.36
C VAL A 53 57.93 13.70 14.90
N GLU A 54 57.69 12.53 15.51
CA GLU A 54 57.24 12.37 16.92
C GLU A 54 58.20 12.88 18.02
N GLN A 55 59.40 13.37 17.70
CA GLN A 55 60.39 13.77 18.70
C GLN A 55 60.34 15.25 19.12
N VAL A 56 59.56 16.12 18.46
CA VAL A 56 59.64 17.60 18.68
C VAL A 56 58.45 18.19 19.43
N VAL A 57 57.24 17.68 19.20
CA VAL A 57 56.00 18.22 19.75
C VAL A 57 55.10 17.07 20.19
N ASP A 58 54.43 17.23 21.33
CA ASP A 58 53.42 16.29 21.82
C ASP A 58 52.03 16.87 21.57
N ILE A 59 51.19 16.12 20.86
CA ILE A 59 49.85 16.55 20.49
C ILE A 59 48.86 15.56 21.10
N SER A 60 48.01 16.07 21.98
CA SER A 60 46.90 15.30 22.54
C SER A 60 45.57 15.98 22.22
N ILE A 61 44.62 15.20 21.73
CA ILE A 61 43.26 15.66 21.45
C ILE A 61 42.37 15.24 22.62
N LYS A 62 41.63 16.21 23.18
CA LYS A 62 40.62 15.96 24.20
C LYS A 62 39.28 16.46 23.70
N THR A 63 38.22 15.70 23.95
CA THR A 63 36.85 16.04 23.58
C THR A 63 35.96 16.02 24.82
N THR A 64 34.93 16.87 24.86
CA THR A 64 33.97 16.89 25.97
C THR A 64 33.05 15.67 25.98
N THR A 65 32.80 15.08 24.82
CA THR A 65 31.93 13.92 24.61
C THR A 65 32.38 13.13 23.38
N SER A 66 32.09 11.83 23.36
CA SER A 66 32.37 10.96 22.22
C SER A 66 31.32 11.05 21.11
N SER A 67 30.20 11.76 21.31
CA SER A 67 29.12 11.90 20.32
C SER A 67 28.84 13.33 19.87
N VAL A 68 28.50 13.48 18.58
CA VAL A 68 28.17 14.73 17.88
C VAL A 68 26.88 14.55 17.09
N ASP A 69 26.00 15.56 17.13
CA ASP A 69 24.74 15.58 16.38
C ASP A 69 24.42 16.99 15.83
N GLU A 70 23.32 17.10 15.08
CA GLU A 70 22.89 18.32 14.35
C GLU A 70 22.62 19.53 15.28
N TYR A 71 22.15 19.32 16.51
CA TYR A 71 21.70 20.40 17.39
C TYR A 71 22.64 20.66 18.57
N HIS A 72 23.55 19.74 18.86
CA HIS A 72 24.52 19.85 19.94
C HIS A 72 25.95 19.93 19.38
N PRO A 73 26.40 21.13 18.95
CA PRO A 73 27.79 21.32 18.55
C PRO A 73 28.72 21.00 19.71
N ARG A 74 29.89 20.44 19.41
CA ARG A 74 30.87 19.98 20.39
C ARG A 74 32.20 20.67 20.19
N ARG A 75 32.98 20.75 21.26
CA ARG A 75 34.31 21.36 21.21
C ARG A 75 35.39 20.31 21.32
N ILE A 76 36.34 20.39 20.40
CA ILE A 76 37.58 19.64 20.41
C ILE A 76 38.68 20.56 20.94
N TYR A 77 39.46 20.06 21.89
CA TYR A 77 40.62 20.73 22.46
C TYR A 77 41.88 20.02 21.97
N ILE A 78 42.68 20.71 21.18
CA ILE A 78 44.00 20.24 20.75
C ILE A 78 45.01 20.85 21.72
N LEU A 79 45.64 19.99 22.53
CA LEU A 79 46.71 20.37 23.43
C LEU A 79 48.04 20.11 22.73
N ILE A 80 48.77 21.18 22.48
CA ILE A 80 50.08 21.15 21.83
C ILE A 80 51.12 21.50 22.88
N LYS A 81 51.97 20.54 23.25
CA LYS A 81 53.07 20.74 24.19
C LYS A 81 54.40 20.78 23.44
N ASN A 82 55.12 21.88 23.60
CA ASN A 82 56.47 22.02 23.05
C ASN A 82 57.45 21.23 23.92
N LYS A 83 58.01 20.14 23.38
CA LYS A 83 59.06 19.33 24.04
C LYS A 83 60.47 19.80 23.67
N PHE A 84 60.58 20.74 22.73
CA PHE A 84 61.82 21.28 22.25
C PHE A 84 62.34 22.40 23.17
N ASP A 85 63.64 22.68 23.08
CA ASP A 85 64.33 23.73 23.83
C ASP A 85 64.23 25.13 23.17
N GLN A 86 63.56 25.22 22.01
CA GLN A 86 63.34 26.46 21.27
C GLN A 86 61.86 26.77 21.07
N ASP A 87 61.56 28.05 20.81
CA ASP A 87 60.22 28.53 20.46
C ASP A 87 59.72 27.89 19.16
N ILE A 88 58.47 27.41 19.19
CA ILE A 88 57.79 26.87 18.01
C ILE A 88 56.61 27.77 17.66
N LEU A 89 56.47 28.11 16.38
CA LEU A 89 55.33 28.83 15.84
C LEU A 89 54.35 27.83 15.22
N VAL A 90 53.10 27.84 15.68
CA VAL A 90 51.99 27.13 15.03
C VAL A 90 51.50 28.00 13.88
N MET A 91 51.74 27.53 12.65
CA MET A 91 51.36 28.23 11.42
C MET A 91 49.89 28.01 11.11
N GLU A 92 49.46 26.75 11.12
CA GLU A 92 48.13 26.34 10.66
C GLU A 92 47.66 25.11 11.43
N VAL A 93 46.35 25.04 11.64
CA VAL A 93 45.65 23.84 12.08
C VAL A 93 44.53 23.59 11.10
N LEU A 94 44.70 22.58 10.24
CA LEU A 94 43.73 22.20 9.23
C LEU A 94 42.96 20.95 9.70
N PRO A 95 41.72 21.10 10.18
CA PRO A 95 40.87 19.96 10.44
C PRO A 95 40.37 19.36 9.12
N ILE A 96 40.42 18.04 9.03
CA ILE A 96 39.97 17.25 7.89
C ILE A 96 39.03 16.17 8.43
N GLY A 97 37.86 16.04 7.83
CA GLY A 97 36.87 15.05 8.21
C GLY A 97 35.81 14.86 7.12
N PRO A 98 34.78 14.05 7.41
CA PRO A 98 33.68 13.83 6.48
C PRO A 98 32.95 15.13 6.10
N ASP A 99 32.48 15.21 4.86
CA ASP A 99 31.80 16.39 4.30
C ASP A 99 30.55 16.84 5.08
N PHE A 100 29.97 15.96 5.90
CA PHE A 100 28.82 16.23 6.75
C PHE A 100 29.17 16.81 8.13
N ILE A 101 30.45 17.12 8.39
CA ILE A 101 30.90 17.77 9.62
C ILE A 101 31.46 19.15 9.29
N ASP A 102 30.89 20.17 9.92
CA ASP A 102 31.39 21.53 9.85
C ASP A 102 32.38 21.78 10.99
N PHE A 103 33.54 22.34 10.62
CA PHE A 103 34.58 22.77 11.55
C PHE A 103 34.56 24.29 11.64
N ILE A 104 34.28 24.80 12.84
CA ILE A 104 34.28 26.22 13.17
C ILE A 104 35.50 26.47 14.05
N TYR A 105 36.49 27.17 13.51
CA TYR A 105 37.75 27.44 14.18
C TYR A 105 38.31 28.79 13.78
N SER A 106 39.15 29.35 14.63
CA SER A 106 39.87 30.60 14.36
C SER A 106 41.37 30.33 14.46
N ILE A 107 42.07 30.48 13.34
CA ILE A 107 43.52 30.35 13.29
C ILE A 107 44.10 31.72 13.59
N ASN A 108 44.71 31.86 14.76
CA ASN A 108 45.68 32.90 15.00
C ASN A 108 47.03 32.22 15.12
N GLU A 109 48.06 32.74 14.46
CA GLU A 109 49.43 32.29 14.66
C GLU A 109 49.77 32.37 16.15
N ARG A 110 50.32 31.29 16.71
CA ARG A 110 50.65 31.20 18.14
C ARG A 110 52.05 30.66 18.32
N THR A 111 52.85 31.40 19.07
CA THR A 111 54.17 30.95 19.52
C THR A 111 54.02 30.18 20.83
N ILE A 112 54.65 29.00 20.92
CA ILE A 112 54.68 28.15 22.10
C ILE A 112 56.12 28.09 22.61
N LEU A 113 56.36 28.62 23.81
CA LEU A 113 57.69 28.62 24.41
C LEU A 113 58.10 27.19 24.84
N PRO A 114 59.41 26.92 25.03
CA PRO A 114 59.91 25.64 25.51
C PRO A 114 59.18 25.14 26.76
N GLY A 115 58.75 23.88 26.75
CA GLY A 115 58.04 23.25 27.86
C GLY A 115 56.58 23.71 28.07
N GLN A 116 56.10 24.73 27.36
CA GLN A 116 54.72 25.22 27.48
C GLN A 116 53.73 24.36 26.70
N THR A 117 52.47 24.39 27.15
CA THR A 117 51.33 23.76 26.47
C THR A 117 50.35 24.83 26.03
N GLN A 118 49.99 24.86 24.75
CA GLN A 118 48.93 25.72 24.22
C GLN A 118 47.69 24.90 23.88
N ILE A 119 46.52 25.49 24.08
CA ILE A 119 45.24 24.87 23.75
C ILE A 119 44.63 25.59 22.54
N ILE A 120 44.25 24.82 21.54
CA ILE A 120 43.50 25.28 20.37
C ILE A 120 42.13 24.62 20.41
N THR A 121 41.08 25.42 20.27
CA THR A 121 39.69 24.97 20.32
C THR A 121 39.10 24.95 18.93
N ILE A 122 38.51 23.82 18.54
CA ILE A 122 37.78 23.65 17.29
C ILE A 122 36.36 23.24 17.66
N ASP A 123 35.38 24.05 17.28
CA ASP A 123 33.98 23.69 17.42
C ASP A 123 33.57 22.86 16.20
N ILE A 124 32.94 21.72 16.45
CA ILE A 124 32.46 20.80 15.42
C ILE A 124 30.94 20.68 15.50
N LYS A 125 30.31 20.64 14.34
CA LYS A 125 28.86 20.49 14.21
C LYS A 125 28.54 19.51 13.08
N ALA A 126 27.61 18.61 13.31
CA ALA A 126 27.06 17.79 12.23
C ALA A 126 26.09 18.62 11.38
N LYS A 127 26.16 18.45 10.06
CA LYS A 127 25.17 18.98 9.13
C LYS A 127 23.81 18.28 9.31
N ASN A 128 22.79 18.79 8.63
CA ASN A 128 21.43 18.26 8.71
C ASN A 128 21.28 16.81 8.23
N GLN A 129 22.25 16.30 7.46
CA GLN A 129 22.30 14.91 7.03
C GLN A 129 23.67 14.37 7.35
N VAL A 130 23.71 13.26 8.09
CA VAL A 130 24.94 12.61 8.50
C VAL A 130 24.91 11.15 8.13
N GLN A 131 26.09 10.53 8.10
CA GLN A 131 26.20 9.08 8.12
C GLN A 131 26.41 8.67 9.60
N PRO A 132 25.41 8.10 10.29
CA PRO A 132 25.59 7.73 11.68
C PRO A 132 26.64 6.62 11.84
N GLY A 133 27.37 6.67 12.95
CA GLY A 133 28.44 5.72 13.27
C GLY A 133 29.75 6.41 13.65
N LYS A 134 30.82 5.61 13.71
CA LYS A 134 32.14 6.10 14.09
C LYS A 134 32.90 6.65 12.88
N HIS A 135 33.46 7.84 13.03
CA HIS A 135 34.22 8.54 12.01
C HIS A 135 35.54 9.06 12.57
N LEU A 136 36.57 9.05 11.72
CA LEU A 136 37.89 9.56 12.08
C LEU A 136 38.00 11.02 11.64
N LEU A 137 38.40 11.87 12.58
CA LEU A 137 38.84 13.24 12.30
C LEU A 137 40.35 13.28 12.26
N LEU A 138 40.89 14.02 11.30
CA LEU A 138 42.32 14.26 11.14
C LEU A 138 42.59 15.73 11.37
N PHE A 139 43.66 16.06 12.09
CA PHE A 139 44.11 17.42 12.32
C PHE A 139 45.54 17.52 11.82
N ASN A 140 45.73 18.18 10.68
CA ASN A 140 47.06 18.48 10.16
C ASN A 140 47.53 19.80 10.77
N ILE A 141 48.60 19.74 11.57
CA ILE A 141 49.13 20.88 12.29
C ILE A 141 50.52 21.19 11.77
N SER A 142 50.68 22.40 11.23
CA SER A 142 51.92 22.87 10.65
C SER A 142 52.68 23.75 11.64
N PHE A 143 53.93 23.38 11.88
CA PHE A 143 54.84 24.05 12.78
C PHE A 143 56.03 24.65 12.03
N LYS A 144 56.55 25.78 12.53
CA LYS A 144 57.81 26.37 12.09
C LYS A 144 58.64 26.71 13.32
N SER A 145 59.90 26.29 13.34
CA SER A 145 60.83 26.76 14.37
C SER A 145 61.25 28.20 14.06
N LYS A 146 61.42 29.03 15.08
CA LYS A 146 61.90 30.42 14.91
C LYS A 146 63.28 30.48 14.24
N TYR A 147 64.10 29.46 14.43
CA TYR A 147 65.49 29.42 13.96
C TYR A 147 65.70 28.52 12.73
N SER A 148 64.67 27.83 12.25
CA SER A 148 64.73 26.98 11.06
C SER A 148 63.63 27.31 10.08
N ALA A 149 64.00 27.42 8.80
CA ALA A 149 63.02 27.60 7.73
C ALA A 149 62.18 26.32 7.46
N LYS A 150 62.53 25.19 8.08
CA LYS A 150 61.84 23.91 7.88
C LYS A 150 60.43 23.95 8.50
N ILE A 151 59.43 23.72 7.67
CA ILE A 151 58.04 23.49 8.11
C ILE A 151 57.88 22.01 8.42
N VAL A 152 57.25 21.73 9.54
CA VAL A 152 57.01 20.37 10.05
C VAL A 152 55.51 20.17 10.20
N ASN A 153 54.97 19.14 9.55
CA ASN A 153 53.56 18.80 9.62
C ASN A 153 53.36 17.57 10.50
N ILE A 154 52.44 17.66 11.46
CA ILE A 154 52.04 16.54 12.32
C ILE A 154 50.56 16.30 12.12
N VAL A 155 50.20 15.05 11.82
CA VAL A 155 48.80 14.63 11.71
C VAL A 155 48.41 13.92 12.99
N SER A 156 47.40 14.47 13.69
CA SER A 156 46.79 13.84 14.86
C SER A 156 45.38 13.38 14.51
N THR A 157 44.91 12.29 15.11
CA THR A 157 43.64 11.66 14.75
C THR A 157 42.74 11.51 15.98
N GLN A 158 41.43 11.67 15.78
CA GLN A 158 40.42 11.51 16.84
C GLN A 158 39.19 10.80 16.27
N GLU A 159 38.82 9.68 16.87
CA GLU A 159 37.56 9.00 16.56
C GLU A 159 36.40 9.71 17.26
N ILE A 160 35.33 9.98 16.53
CA ILE A 160 34.07 10.51 17.07
C ILE A 160 32.90 9.67 16.60
N ASN A 161 31.85 9.58 17.43
CA ASN A 161 30.60 8.95 17.05
C ASN A 161 29.63 10.03 16.56
N VAL A 162 29.15 9.92 15.34
CA VAL A 162 28.16 10.82 14.78
C VAL A 162 26.80 10.13 14.85
N GLY A 163 25.79 10.82 15.36
CA GLY A 163 24.46 10.27 15.54
C GLY A 163 23.37 11.19 15.03
N VAL A 164 22.21 10.61 14.73
CA VAL A 164 20.98 11.36 14.49
C VAL A 164 20.19 11.43 15.79
N ILE A 165 19.69 12.62 16.12
CA ILE A 165 18.93 12.83 17.35
C ILE A 165 17.70 11.92 17.40
N GLY A 166 17.51 11.26 18.54
CA GLY A 166 16.34 10.45 18.82
C GLY A 166 16.31 9.11 18.08
N GLU A 167 17.22 8.86 17.14
CA GLU A 167 17.26 7.61 16.37
C GLU A 167 17.42 6.41 17.32
N SER A 168 18.43 6.47 18.20
CA SER A 168 18.74 5.40 19.16
C SER A 168 17.61 5.21 20.17
N GLU A 169 17.02 6.29 20.66
CA GLU A 169 15.91 6.28 21.62
C GLU A 169 14.65 5.70 20.99
N ILE A 170 14.30 6.10 19.76
CA ILE A 170 13.13 5.60 19.02
C ILE A 170 13.26 4.10 18.74
N ILE A 171 14.42 3.66 18.23
CA ILE A 171 14.67 2.25 17.92
C ILE A 171 14.55 1.40 19.19
N LYS A 172 15.17 1.84 20.30
CA LYS A 172 15.10 1.14 21.59
C LYS A 172 13.68 1.12 22.16
N LEU A 173 12.97 2.26 22.13
CA LEU A 173 11.61 2.37 22.64
C LEU A 173 10.64 1.45 21.90
N LEU A 174 10.79 1.33 20.58
CA LEU A 174 9.96 0.46 19.74
C LEU A 174 10.45 -1.00 19.71
N GLY A 175 11.60 -1.30 20.32
CA GLY A 175 12.21 -2.63 20.28
C GLY A 175 12.57 -3.06 18.85
N LEU A 176 12.91 -2.11 17.98
CA LEU A 176 13.27 -2.38 16.60
C LEU A 176 14.74 -2.82 16.52
N PRO A 177 15.09 -3.76 15.63
CA PRO A 177 16.48 -4.14 15.42
C PRO A 177 17.26 -3.10 14.61
N SER A 178 16.57 -2.27 13.83
CA SER A 178 17.18 -1.28 12.94
C SER A 178 16.14 -0.25 12.48
N LEU A 179 16.61 0.96 12.15
CA LEU A 179 15.80 1.99 11.49
C LEU A 179 15.21 1.50 10.16
N LEU A 180 15.91 0.60 9.45
CA LEU A 180 15.46 0.06 8.17
C LEU A 180 14.15 -0.73 8.28
N VAL A 181 13.79 -1.23 9.47
CA VAL A 181 12.55 -2.00 9.72
C VAL A 181 11.40 -1.09 10.17
N LEU A 182 11.70 0.15 10.56
CA LEU A 182 10.72 1.13 11.02
C LEU A 182 9.56 1.34 10.03
N PRO A 183 9.79 1.50 8.70
CA PRO A 183 8.71 1.83 7.78
C PRO A 183 7.59 0.77 7.75
N GLY A 184 7.96 -0.49 7.53
CA GLY A 184 6.99 -1.59 7.46
C GLY A 184 6.38 -1.93 8.81
N PHE A 185 7.13 -1.74 9.91
CA PHE A 185 6.58 -1.81 11.26
C PHE A 185 5.43 -0.79 11.44
N LEU A 186 5.69 0.48 11.09
CA LEU A 186 4.69 1.55 11.19
C LEU A 186 3.48 1.28 10.28
N MET A 187 3.70 0.78 9.06
CA MET A 187 2.63 0.39 8.16
C MET A 187 1.71 -0.65 8.80
N LEU A 188 2.27 -1.71 9.39
CA LEU A 188 1.49 -2.76 10.04
C LEU A 188 0.73 -2.26 11.27
N VAL A 189 1.36 -1.42 12.09
CA VAL A 189 0.71 -0.80 13.26
C VAL A 189 -0.44 0.10 12.80
N ALA A 190 -0.25 0.92 11.76
CA ALA A 190 -1.30 1.75 11.19
C ALA A 190 -2.48 0.91 10.68
N VAL A 191 -2.21 -0.14 9.90
CA VAL A 191 -3.24 -1.08 9.42
C VAL A 191 -3.97 -1.73 10.60
N LYS A 192 -3.26 -2.14 11.66
CA LYS A 192 -3.87 -2.70 12.87
C LYS A 192 -4.83 -1.70 13.52
N ILE A 193 -4.42 -0.44 13.68
CA ILE A 193 -5.26 0.63 14.26
C ILE A 193 -6.52 0.84 13.42
N PHE A 194 -6.39 0.97 12.09
CA PHE A 194 -7.55 1.14 11.21
C PHE A 194 -8.45 -0.09 11.21
N TRP A 195 -7.87 -1.29 11.25
CA TRP A 195 -8.61 -2.55 11.34
C TRP A 195 -9.46 -2.63 12.62
N GLU A 196 -8.87 -2.30 13.77
CA GLU A 196 -9.54 -2.34 15.06
C GLU A 196 -10.55 -1.20 15.24
N SER A 197 -10.33 -0.06 14.59
CA SER A 197 -11.26 1.08 14.53
C SER A 197 -12.46 0.80 13.62
N SER A 198 -12.26 0.09 12.50
CA SER A 198 -13.30 -0.28 11.54
C SER A 198 -14.20 -1.43 12.03
N LYS A 199 -14.73 -1.33 13.27
CA LYS A 199 -15.69 -2.24 13.91
C LYS A 199 -16.96 -2.38 13.07
N THR A 200 -16.86 -3.18 12.02
CA THR A 200 -18.01 -3.68 11.26
C THR A 200 -18.81 -4.54 12.23
N LYS A 201 -20.14 -4.51 12.14
CA LYS A 201 -21.11 -5.12 13.09
C LYS A 201 -20.83 -6.58 13.50
N ASP A 202 -19.95 -7.28 12.81
CA ASP A 202 -19.36 -8.55 13.23
C ASP A 202 -18.39 -8.37 14.41
N LYS A 203 -18.94 -8.49 15.62
CA LYS A 203 -18.20 -8.54 16.90
C LYS A 203 -16.91 -9.40 16.80
N LYS A 204 -15.79 -8.83 17.25
CA LYS A 204 -14.51 -9.51 17.63
C LYS A 204 -13.65 -10.10 16.50
N LYS A 205 -13.32 -9.34 15.46
CA LYS A 205 -12.15 -9.69 14.63
C LYS A 205 -10.95 -8.90 15.10
N SER A 206 -10.26 -9.42 16.11
CA SER A 206 -8.92 -8.92 16.49
C SER A 206 -8.01 -8.99 15.27
N PHE A 207 -7.06 -8.05 15.17
CA PHE A 207 -6.06 -8.09 14.12
C PHE A 207 -5.33 -9.45 14.16
N PRO A 208 -5.18 -10.14 13.01
CA PRO A 208 -4.75 -11.54 13.00
C PRO A 208 -3.27 -11.73 13.36
N LEU A 209 -2.44 -10.69 13.21
CA LEU A 209 -1.02 -10.74 13.57
C LEU A 209 -0.84 -10.22 14.99
N LYS A 210 -0.13 -10.98 15.83
CA LYS A 210 0.26 -10.53 17.17
C LYS A 210 1.49 -9.63 17.03
N THR A 211 1.48 -8.51 17.74
CA THR A 211 2.64 -7.61 17.85
C THR A 211 3.81 -8.43 18.41
N ILE A 212 4.98 -8.38 17.76
CA ILE A 212 6.22 -9.12 18.11
C ILE A 212 6.26 -10.60 17.64
N SER A 213 5.25 -11.12 16.93
CA SER A 213 5.36 -12.48 16.38
C SER A 213 6.37 -12.56 15.21
N PRO A 214 7.00 -13.71 14.95
CA PRO A 214 7.92 -13.87 13.81
C PRO A 214 7.27 -13.51 12.47
N GLU A 215 5.99 -13.82 12.31
CA GLU A 215 5.22 -13.48 11.10
C GLU A 215 5.03 -11.97 10.96
N PHE A 216 4.78 -11.27 12.08
CA PHE A 216 4.68 -9.82 12.09
C PHE A 216 6.00 -9.18 11.64
N TRP A 217 7.13 -9.64 12.20
CA TRP A 217 8.46 -9.13 11.83
C TRP A 217 8.83 -9.44 10.39
N PHE A 218 8.56 -10.65 9.91
CA PHE A 218 8.81 -11.02 8.52
C PHE A 218 8.07 -10.09 7.56
N ILE A 219 6.79 -9.82 7.83
CA ILE A 219 5.98 -8.90 7.01
C ILE A 219 6.49 -7.46 7.16
N ALA A 220 6.84 -7.01 8.37
CA ALA A 220 7.37 -5.66 8.59
C ALA A 220 8.66 -5.42 7.80
N ILE A 221 9.60 -6.38 7.83
CA ILE A 221 10.84 -6.30 7.05
C ILE A 221 10.53 -6.27 5.56
N THR A 222 9.67 -7.18 5.09
CA THR A 222 9.27 -7.26 3.67
C THR A 222 8.61 -5.97 3.19
N LEU A 223 7.77 -5.33 4.01
CA LEU A 223 7.13 -4.05 3.69
C LEU A 223 8.08 -2.85 3.78
N SER A 224 9.23 -2.99 4.45
CA SER A 224 10.20 -1.92 4.59
C SER A 224 11.16 -1.82 3.41
N LEU A 225 11.58 -2.96 2.82
CA LEU A 225 12.49 -2.99 1.66
C LEU A 225 12.08 -2.03 0.53
N PRO A 226 10.80 -1.96 0.14
CA PRO A 226 10.43 -1.11 -0.97
C PRO A 226 10.55 0.40 -0.67
N MET A 227 10.61 0.81 0.60
CA MET A 227 10.87 2.20 0.98
C MET A 227 12.27 2.68 0.60
N ILE A 228 13.23 1.77 0.41
CA ILE A 228 14.57 2.10 -0.11
C ILE A 228 14.46 2.82 -1.46
N PHE A 229 13.55 2.36 -2.32
CA PHE A 229 13.33 2.93 -3.64
C PHE A 229 12.31 4.07 -3.62
N LEU A 230 11.27 3.98 -2.80
CA LEU A 230 10.26 5.02 -2.73
C LEU A 230 10.75 6.31 -2.10
N TYR A 231 11.59 6.23 -1.06
CA TYR A 231 11.98 7.41 -0.31
C TYR A 231 12.70 8.46 -1.18
N PRO A 232 13.70 8.09 -2.01
CA PRO A 232 14.29 9.02 -2.97
C PRO A 232 13.26 9.65 -3.91
N ILE A 233 12.30 8.86 -4.41
CA ILE A 233 11.26 9.33 -5.35
C ILE A 233 10.29 10.30 -4.66
N ILE A 234 9.89 10.00 -3.42
CA ILE A 234 9.01 10.85 -2.61
C ILE A 234 9.74 12.17 -2.32
N THR A 235 10.99 12.13 -1.86
CA THR A 235 11.75 13.34 -1.54
C THR A 235 12.05 14.18 -2.78
N GLU A 236 12.39 13.56 -3.91
CA GLU A 236 12.56 14.26 -5.18
C GLU A 236 11.27 14.97 -5.61
N ARG A 237 10.12 14.31 -5.51
CA ARG A 237 8.83 14.89 -5.95
C ARG A 237 8.32 15.98 -5.01
N PHE A 238 8.44 15.80 -3.69
CA PHE A 238 7.86 16.71 -2.71
C PHE A 238 8.82 17.81 -2.25
N LEU A 239 10.12 17.51 -2.11
CA LEU A 239 11.14 18.45 -1.65
C LEU A 239 12.03 18.99 -2.77
N LYS A 240 11.86 18.51 -4.02
CA LYS A 240 12.74 18.84 -5.17
C LYS A 240 14.21 18.48 -4.95
N ILE A 241 14.49 17.64 -3.96
CA ILE A 241 15.83 17.18 -3.61
C ILE A 241 15.72 15.67 -3.42
N ARG A 242 16.47 14.92 -4.21
CA ARG A 242 16.56 13.47 -4.07
C ARG A 242 17.41 13.15 -2.84
N ARG A 243 16.82 12.49 -1.85
CA ARG A 243 17.51 12.10 -0.61
C ARG A 243 17.59 10.58 -0.49
N ASN A 244 18.74 10.07 -0.05
CA ASN A 244 18.95 8.64 0.17
C ASN A 244 19.28 8.37 1.64
N TYR A 245 18.29 7.88 2.39
CA TYR A 245 18.46 7.61 3.82
C TYR A 245 19.37 6.41 4.14
N LEU A 246 19.82 5.65 3.13
CA LEU A 246 20.84 4.61 3.31
C LEU A 246 22.26 5.16 3.44
N GLU A 247 22.53 6.30 2.81
CA GLU A 247 23.86 6.91 2.77
C GLU A 247 24.00 7.97 3.86
N THR A 248 23.11 8.96 3.83
CA THR A 248 23.07 10.06 4.79
C THR A 248 21.64 10.40 5.13
N TYR A 249 21.38 10.66 6.41
CA TYR A 249 20.06 11.08 6.87
C TYR A 249 20.16 11.91 8.13
N GLY A 250 19.10 12.68 8.37
CA GLY A 250 18.91 13.42 9.61
C GLY A 250 17.56 13.15 10.25
N LEU A 251 17.25 13.92 11.29
CA LEU A 251 15.97 13.81 12.00
C LEU A 251 14.78 14.06 11.06
N THR A 252 14.92 15.01 10.15
CA THR A 252 13.88 15.32 9.15
C THR A 252 13.56 14.10 8.29
N ASP A 253 14.58 13.34 7.88
CA ASP A 253 14.41 12.17 7.04
C ASP A 253 13.69 11.04 7.80
N ILE A 254 14.02 10.84 9.08
CA ILE A 254 13.31 9.88 9.96
C ILE A 254 11.83 10.24 10.06
N ILE A 255 11.50 11.52 10.29
CA ILE A 255 10.12 12.00 10.40
C ILE A 255 9.36 11.78 9.08
N LEU A 256 9.99 12.08 7.94
CA LEU A 256 9.38 11.89 6.62
C LEU A 256 9.08 10.42 6.35
N VAL A 257 10.06 9.53 6.59
CA VAL A 257 9.88 8.08 6.46
C VAL A 257 8.73 7.60 7.34
N TRP A 258 8.64 8.11 8.58
CA TRP A 258 7.58 7.76 9.51
C TRP A 258 6.20 8.15 8.96
N LEU A 259 6.02 9.43 8.60
CA LEU A 259 4.74 9.95 8.12
C LEU A 259 4.33 9.32 6.79
N SER A 260 5.27 9.16 5.85
CA SER A 260 4.99 8.54 4.55
C SER A 260 4.53 7.09 4.71
N SER A 261 5.15 6.34 5.63
CA SER A 261 4.79 4.94 5.90
C SER A 261 3.36 4.81 6.41
N ILE A 262 2.98 5.66 7.37
CA ILE A 262 1.60 5.69 7.89
C ILE A 262 0.62 6.06 6.77
N PHE A 263 0.94 7.07 5.97
CA PHE A 263 0.07 7.53 4.88
C PHE A 263 -0.14 6.45 3.81
N ILE A 264 0.93 5.78 3.36
CA ILE A 264 0.87 4.69 2.38
C ILE A 264 -0.01 3.54 2.90
N ALA A 265 0.17 3.15 4.17
CA ALA A 265 -0.64 2.13 4.80
C ALA A 265 -2.12 2.52 4.90
N ALA A 266 -2.40 3.76 5.30
CA ALA A 266 -3.77 4.29 5.38
C ALA A 266 -4.45 4.27 3.99
N ALA A 267 -3.80 4.84 2.98
CA ALA A 267 -4.32 4.89 1.61
C ALA A 267 -4.61 3.48 1.08
N SER A 268 -3.66 2.55 1.23
CA SER A 268 -3.82 1.17 0.78
C SER A 268 -4.98 0.46 1.50
N TYR A 269 -5.12 0.68 2.81
CA TYR A 269 -6.21 0.12 3.60
C TYR A 269 -7.59 0.58 3.08
N PHE A 270 -7.76 1.89 2.87
CA PHE A 270 -9.02 2.45 2.37
C PHE A 270 -9.34 2.04 0.93
N ILE A 271 -8.32 1.93 0.06
CA ILE A 271 -8.50 1.43 -1.32
C ILE A 271 -9.06 0.00 -1.30
N VAL A 272 -8.51 -0.88 -0.46
CA VAL A 272 -8.99 -2.27 -0.37
C VAL A 272 -10.39 -2.33 0.21
N LEU A 273 -10.68 -1.56 1.26
CA LEU A 273 -12.00 -1.51 1.85
C LEU A 273 -13.05 -0.98 0.85
N GLY A 274 -12.73 0.10 0.13
CA GLY A 274 -13.55 0.66 -0.93
C GLY A 274 -13.80 -0.34 -2.06
N SER A 275 -12.76 -1.05 -2.51
CA SER A 275 -12.86 -2.07 -3.56
C SER A 275 -13.76 -3.24 -3.16
N ILE A 276 -13.64 -3.72 -1.92
CA ILE A 276 -14.50 -4.81 -1.40
C ILE A 276 -15.96 -4.35 -1.34
N ASN A 277 -16.22 -3.14 -0.85
CA ASN A 277 -17.56 -2.58 -0.77
C ASN A 277 -18.16 -2.40 -2.17
N LEU A 278 -17.40 -1.81 -3.10
CA LEU A 278 -17.82 -1.60 -4.49
C LEU A 278 -18.14 -2.93 -5.18
N PHE A 279 -17.28 -3.93 -5.02
CA PHE A 279 -17.51 -5.26 -5.57
C PHE A 279 -18.76 -5.94 -4.97
N SER A 280 -19.03 -5.74 -3.67
CA SER A 280 -20.24 -6.26 -3.05
C SER A 280 -21.52 -5.59 -3.59
N LEU A 281 -21.50 -4.27 -3.79
CA LEU A 281 -22.60 -3.51 -4.38
C LEU A 281 -22.84 -3.93 -5.83
N TYR A 282 -21.76 -4.06 -6.61
CA TYR A 282 -21.80 -4.57 -7.97
C TYR A 282 -22.42 -5.97 -8.04
N LYS A 283 -22.03 -6.87 -7.12
CA LYS A 283 -22.62 -8.22 -7.04
C LYS A 283 -24.11 -8.18 -6.72
N ILE A 284 -24.55 -7.36 -5.76
CA ILE A 284 -25.98 -7.20 -5.42
C ILE A 284 -26.76 -6.65 -6.61
N TRP A 285 -26.22 -5.62 -7.27
CA TRP A 285 -26.82 -5.03 -8.46
C TRP A 285 -26.95 -6.05 -9.59
N ARG A 286 -25.90 -6.83 -9.85
CA ARG A 286 -25.92 -7.91 -10.84
C ARG A 286 -26.96 -8.98 -10.51
N ILE A 287 -27.03 -9.44 -9.26
CA ILE A 287 -28.06 -10.40 -8.82
C ILE A 287 -29.47 -9.83 -9.05
N LYS A 288 -29.72 -8.56 -8.71
CA LYS A 288 -31.02 -7.92 -8.97
C LYS A 288 -31.36 -7.87 -10.47
N GLN A 289 -30.36 -7.71 -11.33
CA GLN A 289 -30.57 -7.71 -12.77
C GLN A 289 -30.83 -9.09 -13.34
N ASP A 290 -30.33 -10.15 -12.70
CA ASP A 290 -30.42 -11.52 -13.21
C ASP A 290 -31.61 -12.29 -12.58
N THR A 291 -32.04 -11.93 -11.37
CA THR A 291 -33.12 -12.62 -10.65
C THR A 291 -34.50 -12.02 -10.98
N PRO A 292 -35.50 -12.86 -11.34
CA PRO A 292 -36.88 -12.41 -11.51
C PRO A 292 -37.47 -11.78 -10.24
N SER A 293 -38.47 -10.91 -10.42
CA SER A 293 -39.16 -10.20 -9.35
C SER A 293 -40.65 -10.06 -9.68
N PRO A 294 -41.56 -9.99 -8.69
CA PRO A 294 -42.98 -9.80 -8.93
C PRO A 294 -43.31 -8.42 -9.52
N LYS A 295 -42.34 -7.50 -9.55
CA LYS A 295 -42.47 -6.17 -10.15
C LYS A 295 -41.99 -6.11 -11.60
N ASP A 296 -41.41 -7.20 -12.11
CA ASP A 296 -40.93 -7.23 -13.49
C ASP A 296 -42.12 -7.32 -14.46
N ASP A 297 -42.12 -6.48 -15.48
CA ASP A 297 -43.00 -6.60 -16.63
C ASP A 297 -42.57 -7.78 -17.53
N PRO A 298 -43.46 -8.27 -18.42
CA PRO A 298 -43.17 -9.39 -19.32
C PRO A 298 -41.89 -9.23 -20.15
N ILE A 299 -41.64 -8.02 -20.67
CA ILE A 299 -40.48 -7.74 -21.52
C ILE A 299 -39.19 -7.79 -20.70
N THR A 300 -39.21 -7.23 -19.48
CA THR A 300 -38.09 -7.33 -18.52
C THR A 300 -37.76 -8.79 -18.19
N ILE A 301 -38.76 -9.66 -18.00
CA ILE A 301 -38.52 -11.09 -17.77
C ILE A 301 -37.80 -11.73 -18.96
N LEU A 302 -38.21 -11.43 -20.20
CA LEU A 302 -37.52 -11.97 -21.39
C LEU A 302 -36.04 -11.54 -21.46
N TYR A 303 -35.72 -10.30 -21.09
CA TYR A 303 -34.31 -9.88 -20.97
C TYR A 303 -33.56 -10.62 -19.86
N LYS A 304 -34.21 -10.91 -18.73
CA LYS A 304 -33.60 -11.70 -17.64
C LYS A 304 -33.38 -13.15 -18.04
N LEU A 305 -34.31 -13.75 -18.80
CA LEU A 305 -34.17 -15.10 -19.34
C LEU A 305 -32.94 -15.21 -20.26
N ASP A 306 -32.76 -14.27 -21.18
CA ASP A 306 -31.57 -14.23 -22.05
C ASP A 306 -30.28 -14.12 -21.25
N LYS A 307 -30.23 -13.25 -20.23
CA LYS A 307 -29.06 -13.13 -19.32
C LYS A 307 -28.75 -14.41 -18.57
N GLN A 308 -29.76 -15.20 -18.25
CA GLN A 308 -29.58 -16.51 -17.64
C GLN A 308 -29.16 -17.58 -18.66
N GLY A 309 -29.28 -17.33 -19.96
CA GLY A 309 -29.07 -18.31 -21.03
C GLY A 309 -30.30 -19.17 -21.32
N LEU A 310 -31.49 -18.73 -20.90
CA LEU A 310 -32.78 -19.35 -21.21
C LEU A 310 -33.35 -18.73 -22.50
N GLY A 311 -33.96 -19.58 -23.33
CA GLY A 311 -34.66 -19.16 -24.55
C GLY A 311 -36.12 -18.76 -24.29
N VAL A 312 -36.89 -18.61 -25.36
CA VAL A 312 -38.35 -18.35 -25.29
C VAL A 312 -39.12 -19.61 -24.87
N SER A 313 -38.53 -20.79 -25.07
CA SER A 313 -39.12 -22.04 -24.65
C SER A 313 -38.64 -22.46 -23.26
N LEU A 314 -39.57 -22.52 -22.33
CA LEU A 314 -39.32 -22.83 -20.92
C LEU A 314 -40.03 -24.14 -20.53
N GLU A 315 -39.53 -24.76 -19.47
CA GLU A 315 -40.18 -25.92 -18.86
C GLU A 315 -41.48 -25.48 -18.17
N SER A 316 -42.57 -26.18 -18.50
CA SER A 316 -43.88 -25.96 -17.91
C SER A 316 -44.04 -26.75 -16.61
N ALA A 317 -44.85 -26.25 -15.69
CA ALA A 317 -45.19 -26.94 -14.46
C ALA A 317 -46.60 -26.59 -13.99
N ASN A 318 -47.19 -27.48 -13.20
CA ASN A 318 -48.47 -27.25 -12.56
C ASN A 318 -48.25 -26.97 -11.07
N LEU A 319 -48.90 -25.95 -10.53
CA LEU A 319 -48.85 -25.65 -9.10
C LEU A 319 -49.97 -26.40 -8.39
N LYS A 320 -49.70 -26.97 -7.20
CA LYS A 320 -50.74 -27.59 -6.39
C LYS A 320 -51.82 -26.56 -6.02
N GLY A 321 -53.06 -26.84 -6.39
CA GLY A 321 -54.21 -26.00 -6.08
C GLY A 321 -54.48 -24.85 -7.08
N ILE A 322 -53.74 -24.77 -8.18
CA ILE A 322 -53.99 -23.80 -9.27
C ILE A 322 -54.03 -24.58 -10.58
N GLU A 323 -55.14 -24.50 -11.32
CA GLU A 323 -55.33 -25.20 -12.61
C GLU A 323 -54.56 -24.55 -13.78
N GLN A 324 -53.77 -23.50 -13.50
CA GLN A 324 -53.02 -22.76 -14.51
C GLN A 324 -51.61 -23.32 -14.67
N THR A 325 -51.21 -23.58 -15.92
CA THR A 325 -49.82 -23.91 -16.26
C THR A 325 -48.92 -22.70 -16.04
N VAL A 326 -47.83 -22.90 -15.30
CA VAL A 326 -46.79 -21.90 -15.07
C VAL A 326 -45.47 -22.35 -15.69
N PHE A 327 -44.57 -21.41 -15.92
CA PHE A 327 -43.27 -21.66 -16.54
C PHE A 327 -42.15 -21.35 -15.56
N LEU A 328 -41.12 -22.20 -15.56
CA LEU A 328 -39.94 -22.01 -14.73
C LEU A 328 -39.03 -20.94 -15.34
N LEU A 329 -38.78 -19.86 -14.59
CA LEU A 329 -37.94 -18.74 -15.02
C LEU A 329 -36.45 -18.92 -14.68
N GLU A 330 -36.05 -20.09 -14.21
CA GLU A 330 -34.67 -20.42 -13.84
C GLU A 330 -34.34 -21.87 -14.20
N PHE A 331 -33.06 -22.16 -14.44
CA PHE A 331 -32.60 -23.54 -14.56
C PHE A 331 -32.81 -24.32 -13.26
N LEU A 332 -33.32 -25.55 -13.39
CA LEU A 332 -33.27 -26.58 -12.36
C LEU A 332 -31.81 -26.99 -12.12
N LYS A 333 -31.13 -26.27 -11.24
CA LYS A 333 -29.91 -26.76 -10.60
C LYS A 333 -30.30 -27.46 -9.30
N ASP A 334 -29.75 -28.65 -9.07
CA ASP A 334 -30.10 -29.48 -7.93
C ASP A 334 -29.89 -28.75 -6.59
N ALA A 335 -30.85 -28.95 -5.68
CA ALA A 335 -30.91 -28.47 -4.29
C ALA A 335 -31.39 -27.01 -4.02
N LYS A 336 -32.17 -26.38 -4.91
CA LYS A 336 -32.93 -25.17 -4.54
C LYS A 336 -34.28 -25.51 -3.90
N GLU A 337 -34.59 -24.89 -2.77
CA GLU A 337 -35.88 -25.05 -2.07
C GLU A 337 -37.01 -24.28 -2.74
N GLU A 338 -36.68 -23.22 -3.48
CA GLU A 338 -37.62 -22.28 -4.08
C GLU A 338 -37.21 -21.93 -5.51
N PHE A 339 -38.19 -21.77 -6.39
CA PHE A 339 -38.03 -21.44 -7.81
C PHE A 339 -38.91 -20.26 -8.19
N TRP A 340 -38.44 -19.43 -9.12
CA TRP A 340 -39.27 -18.42 -9.76
C TRP A 340 -40.10 -19.05 -10.87
N VAL A 341 -41.42 -18.84 -10.78
CA VAL A 341 -42.38 -19.24 -11.81
C VAL A 341 -43.16 -18.03 -12.29
N ALA A 342 -43.62 -18.07 -13.53
CA ALA A 342 -44.54 -17.08 -14.06
C ALA A 342 -45.63 -17.71 -14.93
N PRO A 343 -46.81 -17.07 -15.01
CA PRO A 343 -47.81 -17.41 -16.01
C PRO A 343 -47.27 -17.13 -17.43
N PRO A 344 -47.88 -17.67 -18.50
CA PRO A 344 -47.49 -17.31 -19.86
C PRO A 344 -47.62 -15.79 -20.07
N ILE A 345 -46.74 -15.24 -20.92
CA ILE A 345 -46.87 -13.87 -21.40
C ILE A 345 -47.98 -13.83 -22.45
N ILE A 346 -48.93 -12.91 -22.33
CA ILE A 346 -50.01 -12.74 -23.31
C ILE A 346 -49.67 -11.62 -24.27
N LEU A 347 -49.71 -11.93 -25.56
CA LEU A 347 -49.49 -11.02 -26.67
C LEU A 347 -50.83 -10.73 -27.36
N GLU A 348 -51.25 -9.46 -27.36
CA GLU A 348 -52.47 -9.01 -28.02
C GLU A 348 -52.14 -8.02 -29.14
N TRP A 349 -52.49 -8.34 -30.39
CA TRP A 349 -52.33 -7.44 -31.53
C TRP A 349 -53.46 -6.40 -31.56
N LEU A 350 -53.12 -5.12 -31.61
CA LEU A 350 -54.09 -4.05 -31.61
C LEU A 350 -54.65 -3.84 -33.03
N LYS A 351 -55.99 -3.68 -33.15
CA LYS A 351 -56.66 -3.51 -34.44
C LYS A 351 -56.21 -2.21 -35.13
N GLY A 352 -55.90 -2.29 -36.43
CA GLY A 352 -55.44 -1.15 -37.24
C GLY A 352 -53.92 -1.01 -37.36
N SER A 353 -53.15 -1.90 -36.72
CA SER A 353 -51.69 -1.87 -36.67
C SER A 353 -51.09 -2.97 -37.55
N GLU A 354 -51.26 -2.87 -38.88
CA GLU A 354 -50.79 -3.88 -39.83
C GLU A 354 -49.29 -3.77 -40.14
N CYS A 355 -48.44 -3.82 -39.12
CA CYS A 355 -47.00 -3.98 -39.34
C CYS A 355 -46.69 -5.46 -39.61
N LYS A 356 -47.02 -5.93 -40.84
CA LYS A 356 -46.87 -7.34 -41.26
C LYS A 356 -45.46 -7.87 -41.00
N THR A 357 -44.44 -7.04 -41.23
CA THR A 357 -43.03 -7.37 -41.00
C THR A 357 -42.71 -7.62 -39.52
N LEU A 358 -43.24 -6.79 -38.61
CA LEU A 358 -43.06 -6.97 -37.16
C LEU A 358 -43.71 -8.27 -36.70
N ARG A 359 -44.94 -8.56 -37.14
CA ARG A 359 -45.66 -9.79 -36.79
C ARG A 359 -44.92 -11.04 -37.25
N GLU A 360 -44.44 -11.05 -38.49
CA GLU A 360 -43.61 -12.16 -39.01
C GLU A 360 -42.32 -12.35 -38.21
N ASN A 361 -41.66 -11.26 -37.82
CA ASN A 361 -40.43 -11.32 -37.01
C ASN A 361 -40.69 -11.83 -35.60
N VAL A 362 -41.79 -11.43 -34.96
CA VAL A 362 -42.23 -11.96 -33.66
C VAL A 362 -42.52 -13.47 -33.77
N LEU A 363 -43.32 -13.88 -34.76
CA LEU A 363 -43.65 -15.29 -34.99
C LEU A 363 -42.41 -16.16 -35.25
N LYS A 364 -41.40 -15.64 -35.95
CA LYS A 364 -40.10 -16.32 -36.14
C LYS A 364 -39.37 -16.57 -34.82
N GLN A 365 -39.61 -15.79 -33.77
CA GLN A 365 -39.02 -16.01 -32.45
C GLN A 365 -39.92 -16.85 -31.53
N LEU A 366 -41.19 -17.06 -31.86
CA LEU A 366 -42.11 -17.92 -31.12
C LEU A 366 -41.95 -19.40 -31.52
N ASN A 367 -40.75 -19.95 -31.28
CA ASN A 367 -40.47 -21.37 -31.47
C ASN A 367 -39.52 -21.88 -30.37
N LEU A 368 -39.24 -23.19 -30.37
CA LEU A 368 -38.40 -23.84 -29.35
C LEU A 368 -36.96 -23.30 -29.28
N GLN A 369 -36.45 -22.69 -30.35
CA GLN A 369 -35.11 -22.13 -30.47
C GLN A 369 -35.10 -20.59 -30.45
N GLY A 370 -36.24 -19.96 -30.16
CA GLY A 370 -36.37 -18.50 -30.13
C GLY A 370 -35.41 -17.86 -29.13
N ASN A 371 -34.82 -16.72 -29.50
CA ASN A 371 -33.97 -15.94 -28.61
C ASN A 371 -34.83 -14.96 -27.80
N ALA A 372 -34.76 -15.05 -26.47
CA ALA A 372 -35.59 -14.26 -25.57
C ALA A 372 -35.31 -12.75 -25.68
N LYS A 373 -34.06 -12.33 -25.88
CA LYS A 373 -33.69 -10.91 -26.05
C LYS A 373 -34.17 -10.33 -27.37
N THR A 374 -34.04 -11.08 -28.47
CA THR A 374 -34.57 -10.67 -29.78
C THR A 374 -36.08 -10.50 -29.70
N LEU A 375 -36.78 -11.45 -29.09
CA LEU A 375 -38.22 -11.33 -28.86
C LEU A 375 -38.56 -10.13 -27.98
N ALA A 376 -37.85 -9.91 -26.87
CA ALA A 376 -38.06 -8.76 -25.99
C ALA A 376 -37.91 -7.42 -26.74
N ASN A 377 -36.89 -7.29 -27.61
CA ASN A 377 -36.69 -6.10 -28.42
C ASN A 377 -37.85 -5.86 -29.40
N LEU A 378 -38.30 -6.91 -30.10
CA LEU A 378 -39.42 -6.83 -31.05
C LEU A 378 -40.73 -6.47 -30.34
N LEU A 379 -40.97 -7.04 -29.16
CA LEU A 379 -42.15 -6.73 -28.36
C LEU A 379 -42.12 -5.28 -27.86
N LYS A 380 -40.97 -4.80 -27.39
CA LYS A 380 -40.79 -3.42 -26.96
C LYS A 380 -40.98 -2.42 -28.10
N GLU A 381 -40.48 -2.76 -29.29
CA GLU A 381 -40.69 -1.98 -30.51
C GLU A 381 -42.17 -1.93 -30.88
N GLY A 382 -42.85 -3.08 -30.84
CA GLY A 382 -44.28 -3.18 -31.11
C GLY A 382 -45.15 -2.40 -30.12
N GLU A 383 -44.86 -2.44 -28.82
CA GLU A 383 -45.54 -1.60 -27.83
C GLU A 383 -45.29 -0.11 -28.06
N GLY A 384 -44.04 0.27 -28.39
CA GLY A 384 -43.70 1.66 -28.71
C GLY A 384 -44.43 2.20 -29.94
N MET A 385 -44.77 1.33 -30.89
CA MET A 385 -45.57 1.66 -32.07
C MET A 385 -47.08 1.54 -31.85
N ASN A 386 -47.54 1.20 -30.64
CA ASN A 386 -48.93 0.84 -30.34
C ASN A 386 -49.49 -0.27 -31.25
N ALA A 387 -48.62 -1.17 -31.73
CA ALA A 387 -49.01 -2.25 -32.64
C ALA A 387 -49.50 -3.51 -31.92
N LEU A 388 -49.00 -3.71 -30.70
CA LEU A 388 -49.30 -4.83 -29.84
C LEU A 388 -49.27 -4.38 -28.38
N ARG A 389 -49.87 -5.19 -27.52
CA ARG A 389 -49.78 -5.06 -26.07
C ARG A 389 -49.27 -6.36 -25.47
N VAL A 390 -48.32 -6.25 -24.54
CA VAL A 390 -47.77 -7.40 -23.82
C VAL A 390 -48.10 -7.26 -22.35
N ASP A 391 -48.82 -8.23 -21.79
CA ASP A 391 -49.19 -8.19 -20.38
C ASP A 391 -49.16 -9.59 -19.77
N TRP A 392 -49.17 -9.64 -18.45
CA TRP A 392 -49.48 -10.86 -17.74
C TRP A 392 -51.00 -11.12 -17.79
N PRO A 393 -51.47 -12.37 -17.70
CA PRO A 393 -52.88 -12.65 -17.48
C PRO A 393 -53.38 -11.90 -16.23
N LEU A 394 -54.64 -11.43 -16.25
CA LEU A 394 -55.18 -10.55 -15.21
C LEU A 394 -54.91 -11.07 -13.79
N GLY A 395 -54.26 -10.24 -12.97
CA GLY A 395 -53.97 -10.54 -11.57
C GLY A 395 -52.81 -11.51 -11.32
N THR A 396 -52.16 -12.00 -12.38
CA THR A 396 -51.03 -12.94 -12.27
C THR A 396 -49.70 -12.23 -12.49
N LYS A 397 -48.65 -12.64 -11.77
CA LYS A 397 -47.30 -12.06 -11.84
C LYS A 397 -46.25 -13.13 -11.54
N PRO A 398 -44.98 -12.91 -11.90
CA PRO A 398 -43.89 -13.77 -11.45
C PRO A 398 -43.88 -13.89 -9.94
N MET A 399 -43.75 -15.11 -9.44
CA MET A 399 -43.75 -15.40 -8.01
C MET A 399 -42.74 -16.50 -7.67
N GLN A 400 -42.34 -16.54 -6.41
CA GLN A 400 -41.44 -17.56 -5.90
C GLN A 400 -42.25 -18.67 -5.22
N VAL A 401 -42.04 -19.91 -5.63
CA VAL A 401 -42.78 -21.08 -5.14
C VAL A 401 -41.81 -22.14 -4.62
N LYS A 402 -42.24 -22.90 -3.61
CA LYS A 402 -41.42 -23.98 -3.05
C LYS A 402 -41.41 -25.18 -4.00
N SER A 403 -40.27 -25.84 -4.12
CA SER A 403 -40.09 -26.98 -5.04
C SER A 403 -41.10 -28.12 -4.81
N LYS A 404 -41.60 -28.29 -3.58
CA LYS A 404 -42.57 -29.34 -3.21
C LYS A 404 -44.00 -29.09 -3.72
N ASP A 405 -44.28 -27.85 -4.10
CA ASP A 405 -45.61 -27.38 -4.55
C ASP A 405 -45.70 -27.40 -6.08
N ILE A 406 -44.62 -27.77 -6.76
CA ILE A 406 -44.50 -27.85 -8.22
C ILE A 406 -44.65 -29.32 -8.64
N THR A 407 -45.70 -29.62 -9.41
CA THR A 407 -45.86 -30.89 -10.13
C THR A 407 -45.24 -30.72 -11.53
N LYS A 408 -44.15 -31.45 -11.78
CA LYS A 408 -43.32 -31.25 -12.98
C LYS A 408 -44.01 -31.77 -14.24
N ASN A 409 -44.01 -30.95 -15.29
CA ASN A 409 -44.29 -31.39 -16.65
C ASN A 409 -43.03 -31.17 -17.48
N PHE A 410 -42.33 -32.23 -17.90
CA PHE A 410 -41.04 -32.09 -18.59
C PHE A 410 -41.15 -31.55 -20.02
N ALA A 411 -42.34 -31.17 -20.47
CA ALA A 411 -42.55 -30.53 -21.77
C ALA A 411 -42.08 -29.08 -21.74
N LYS A 412 -41.11 -28.77 -22.59
CA LYS A 412 -40.78 -27.39 -22.96
C LYS A 412 -41.89 -26.83 -23.83
N GLN A 413 -42.41 -25.67 -23.45
CA GLN A 413 -43.48 -24.97 -24.16
C GLN A 413 -43.04 -23.52 -24.42
N ILE A 414 -43.68 -22.87 -25.39
CA ILE A 414 -43.41 -21.46 -25.69
C ILE A 414 -44.02 -20.62 -24.57
N PHE A 415 -43.20 -19.78 -23.94
CA PHE A 415 -43.60 -18.98 -22.78
C PHE A 415 -44.55 -17.83 -23.15
N VAL A 416 -44.52 -17.38 -24.40
CA VAL A 416 -45.34 -16.29 -24.94
C VAL A 416 -46.47 -16.86 -25.78
N GLN A 417 -47.71 -16.46 -25.50
CA GLN A 417 -48.93 -16.93 -26.16
C GLN A 417 -49.67 -15.75 -26.81
N GLU A 418 -50.16 -15.94 -28.03
CA GLU A 418 -51.02 -14.98 -28.72
C GLU A 418 -52.47 -15.14 -28.21
N LYS A 419 -53.13 -14.00 -27.93
CA LYS A 419 -54.49 -13.94 -27.40
C LYS A 419 -55.56 -14.13 -28.46
#